data_AF-A0A8C3IEQ3-F1
#
_entry.id   AF-A0A8C3IEQ3-F1
#
_cell.length_a   1.000
_cell.length_b   1.000
_cell.length_c   1.000
_cell.angle_alpha   90.00
_cell.angle_beta   90.00
_cell.angle_gamma   90.00
#
_symmetry.space_group_name_H-M   'P 1'
#
loop_
_entity.id
_entity.type
_entity.pdbx_description
1 polymer ?
#
loop_
_entity_poly.entity_id
_entity_poly.type
_entity_poly.pdbx_seq_one_letter_code
_entity_poly.pdbx_strand_id
1 'polypeptide(L)'
;MSNKCDLSKEEKVWVICSLLYQAPPGEFYSVFEDLRILVQDDDLMRQEAAQVCAHHNKNNFTLVRIEGTNVLVTRYNDLGGNRFFDPKNKFSFKFDHLSGISNKFQLHRVAWDETELWRTALNSALKAYVDSHFPSGDCCVVWSHQHQG
;
A
#
# COMPACT_ATOMS: atom_id res chain seq x y z
N MET A 1 17.23 -12.97 -42.12
CA MET A 1 17.28 -11.88 -41.12
C MET A 1 16.00 -11.99 -40.31
N SER A 2 16.10 -12.39 -39.04
CA SER A 2 14.93 -12.73 -38.21
C SER A 2 14.17 -11.44 -37.88
N ASN A 3 12.93 -11.34 -38.33
CA ASN A 3 12.00 -10.29 -37.93
C ASN A 3 11.75 -10.45 -36.43
N LYS A 4 12.46 -9.66 -35.62
CA LYS A 4 12.12 -9.52 -34.21
C LYS A 4 10.77 -8.81 -34.19
N CYS A 5 9.70 -9.58 -33.96
CA CYS A 5 8.37 -9.02 -33.74
C CYS A 5 8.45 -8.28 -32.41
N ASP A 6 8.69 -6.97 -32.46
CA ASP A 6 8.63 -6.15 -31.27
C ASP A 6 7.18 -6.10 -30.79
N LEU A 7 6.97 -6.53 -29.54
CA LEU A 7 5.65 -6.47 -28.89
C LEU A 7 5.10 -5.04 -28.95
N SER A 8 3.79 -4.92 -29.18
CA SER A 8 3.08 -3.66 -29.05
C SER A 8 3.21 -3.11 -27.62
N LYS A 9 2.97 -1.81 -27.45
CA LYS A 9 3.01 -1.17 -26.12
C LYS A 9 2.02 -1.87 -25.19
N GLU A 10 0.83 -2.16 -25.67
CA GLU A 10 -0.27 -2.78 -24.93
C GLU A 10 0.09 -4.20 -24.47
N GLU A 11 0.73 -5.00 -25.32
CA GLU A 11 1.20 -6.34 -24.94
C GLU A 11 2.31 -6.27 -23.88
N LYS A 12 3.25 -5.32 -24.02
CA LYS A 12 4.29 -5.09 -23.00
C LYS A 12 3.66 -4.74 -21.65
N VAL A 13 2.71 -3.83 -21.64
CA VAL A 13 1.95 -3.46 -20.42
C VAL A 13 1.30 -4.68 -19.80
N TRP A 14 0.60 -5.48 -20.60
CA TRP A 14 -0.09 -6.67 -20.10
C TRP A 14 0.88 -7.67 -19.46
N VAL A 15 2.03 -7.93 -20.10
CA VAL A 15 3.06 -8.84 -19.55
C VAL A 15 3.65 -8.28 -18.25
N ILE A 16 4.02 -6.99 -18.22
CA ILE A 16 4.59 -6.33 -17.02
C ILE A 16 3.62 -6.46 -15.85
N CYS A 17 2.36 -6.07 -16.04
CA CYS A 17 1.34 -6.14 -15.00
C CYS A 17 1.12 -7.58 -14.52
N SER A 18 1.01 -8.54 -15.45
CA SER A 18 0.80 -9.96 -15.13
C SER A 18 1.94 -10.53 -14.28
N LEU A 19 3.19 -10.21 -14.60
CA LEU A 19 4.37 -10.66 -13.84
C LEU A 19 4.42 -10.01 -12.45
N LEU A 20 4.12 -8.71 -12.34
CA LEU A 20 4.07 -8.02 -11.05
C LEU A 20 2.99 -8.59 -10.12
N TYR A 21 1.83 -8.99 -10.65
CA TYR A 21 0.78 -9.65 -9.86
C TYR A 21 1.19 -11.03 -9.33
N GLN A 22 2.11 -11.70 -10.01
CA GLN A 22 2.61 -13.02 -9.63
C GLN A 22 3.84 -12.94 -8.72
N ALA A 23 4.29 -11.73 -8.37
CA ALA A 23 5.44 -11.55 -7.50
C ALA A 23 5.21 -12.23 -6.13
N PRO A 24 6.15 -13.08 -5.67
CA PRO A 24 6.06 -13.70 -4.36
C PRO A 24 5.97 -12.66 -3.22
N PRO A 25 5.40 -13.05 -2.05
CA PRO A 25 5.43 -12.19 -0.88
C PRO A 25 6.86 -11.76 -0.53
N GLY A 26 7.10 -10.46 -0.40
CA GLY A 26 8.41 -9.89 -0.10
C GLY A 26 9.31 -9.60 -1.31
N GLU A 27 9.00 -10.13 -2.50
CA GLU A 27 9.84 -10.01 -3.70
C GLU A 27 9.33 -9.01 -4.73
N PHE A 28 8.19 -8.35 -4.46
CA PHE A 28 7.56 -7.44 -5.42
C PHE A 28 8.48 -6.33 -5.92
N TYR A 29 9.26 -5.72 -5.03
CA TYR A 29 10.18 -4.66 -5.42
C TYR A 29 11.35 -5.21 -6.26
N SER A 30 11.88 -6.38 -5.92
CA SER A 30 12.90 -7.07 -6.74
C SER A 30 12.39 -7.32 -8.16
N VAL A 31 11.18 -7.89 -8.29
CA VAL A 31 10.55 -8.16 -9.59
C VAL A 31 10.29 -6.86 -10.37
N PHE A 32 9.85 -5.79 -9.70
CA PHE A 32 9.69 -4.49 -10.32
C PHE A 32 11.00 -3.92 -10.89
N GLU A 33 12.08 -4.00 -10.12
CA GLU A 33 13.40 -3.53 -10.54
C GLU A 33 13.95 -4.35 -11.72
N ASP A 34 13.79 -5.69 -11.68
CA ASP A 34 14.17 -6.57 -12.79
C ASP A 34 13.42 -6.22 -14.08
N LEU A 35 12.11 -6.03 -13.99
CA LEU A 35 11.28 -5.63 -15.13
C LEU A 35 11.67 -4.25 -15.66
N ARG A 36 11.99 -3.29 -14.78
CA ARG A 36 12.46 -1.96 -15.21
C ARG A 36 13.73 -2.05 -16.05
N ILE A 37 14.68 -2.87 -15.63
CA ILE A 37 15.95 -3.12 -16.34
C ILE A 37 15.70 -3.83 -17.68
N LEU A 38 14.78 -4.79 -17.73
CA LEU A 38 14.46 -5.54 -18.95
C LEU A 38 13.70 -4.71 -19.99
N VAL A 39 12.78 -3.86 -19.54
CA VAL A 39 11.91 -3.05 -20.41
C VAL A 39 12.65 -1.82 -20.94
N GLN A 40 13.55 -1.22 -20.16
CA GLN A 40 14.34 -0.03 -20.51
C GLN A 40 13.48 1.19 -20.92
N ASP A 41 12.26 1.29 -20.37
CA ASP A 41 11.34 2.41 -20.56
C ASP A 41 10.74 2.77 -19.20
N ASP A 42 11.41 3.69 -18.50
CA ASP A 42 11.02 4.12 -17.15
C ASP A 42 9.66 4.82 -17.12
N ASP A 43 9.26 5.49 -18.21
CA ASP A 43 7.98 6.18 -18.27
C ASP A 43 6.83 5.18 -18.44
N LEU A 44 7.01 4.15 -19.26
CA LEU A 44 6.10 3.01 -19.33
C LEU A 44 5.99 2.31 -17.95
N MET A 45 7.12 2.00 -17.32
CA MET A 45 7.12 1.34 -16.01
C MET A 45 6.43 2.18 -14.94
N ARG A 46 6.64 3.50 -14.89
CA ARG A 46 5.97 4.38 -13.93
C ARG A 46 4.46 4.42 -14.10
N GLN A 47 3.98 4.58 -15.34
CA GLN A 47 2.55 4.69 -15.62
C GLN A 47 1.80 3.42 -15.24
N GLU A 48 2.34 2.26 -15.62
CA GLU A 48 1.64 0.99 -15.50
C GLU A 48 1.83 0.34 -14.13
N ALA A 49 3.04 0.42 -13.56
CA ALA A 49 3.30 -0.20 -12.28
C ALA A 49 2.66 0.58 -11.12
N ALA A 50 2.38 1.88 -11.24
CA ALA A 50 1.80 2.66 -10.14
C ALA A 50 0.50 2.03 -9.61
N GLN A 51 -0.38 1.57 -10.51
CA GLN A 51 -1.63 0.93 -10.12
C GLN A 51 -1.42 -0.45 -9.51
N VAL A 52 -0.54 -1.27 -10.10
CA VAL A 52 -0.23 -2.61 -9.59
C VAL A 52 0.48 -2.53 -8.23
N CYS A 53 1.40 -1.58 -8.05
CA CYS A 53 2.08 -1.30 -6.78
C CYS A 53 1.07 -0.85 -5.72
N ALA A 54 0.13 0.03 -6.07
CA ALA A 54 -0.92 0.44 -5.14
C ALA A 54 -1.80 -0.74 -4.73
N HIS A 55 -2.17 -1.60 -5.68
CA HIS A 55 -2.95 -2.80 -5.43
C HIS A 55 -2.21 -3.80 -4.54
N HIS A 56 -0.95 -4.11 -4.89
CA HIS A 56 -0.09 -4.99 -4.12
C HIS A 56 0.06 -4.50 -2.67
N ASN A 57 0.42 -3.21 -2.50
CA ASN A 57 0.63 -2.64 -1.18
C ASN A 57 -0.62 -2.71 -0.30
N LYS A 58 -1.80 -2.40 -0.86
CA LYS A 58 -3.07 -2.42 -0.12
C LYS A 58 -3.55 -3.82 0.22
N ASN A 59 -3.28 -4.82 -0.63
CA ASN A 59 -3.72 -6.20 -0.41
C ASN A 59 -2.79 -6.97 0.53
N ASN A 60 -1.50 -6.63 0.52
CA ASN A 60 -0.51 -7.27 1.39
C ASN A 60 -0.27 -6.50 2.70
N PHE A 61 -1.08 -5.46 2.94
CA PHE A 61 -1.05 -4.64 4.16
C PHE A 61 0.35 -4.09 4.41
N THR A 62 0.97 -3.52 3.37
CA THR A 62 2.35 -3.02 3.44
C THR A 62 2.52 -2.08 4.63
N LEU A 63 3.55 -2.35 5.41
CA LEU A 63 3.91 -1.56 6.57
C LEU A 63 4.69 -0.32 6.13
N VAL A 64 4.24 0.85 6.57
CA VAL A 64 4.91 2.13 6.31
C VAL A 64 5.33 2.73 7.64
N ARG A 65 6.60 3.12 7.74
CA ARG A 65 7.16 3.70 8.95
C ARG A 65 7.13 5.21 8.90
N ILE A 66 6.40 5.83 9.83
CA ILE A 66 6.20 7.27 9.94
C ILE A 66 6.60 7.69 11.36
N GLU A 67 7.64 8.52 11.48
CA GLU A 67 8.12 9.04 12.77
C GLU A 67 8.30 7.96 13.85
N GLY A 68 8.80 6.79 13.45
CA GLY A 68 9.03 5.66 14.35
C GLY A 68 7.81 4.81 14.67
N THR A 69 6.62 5.17 14.18
CA THR A 69 5.42 4.34 14.25
C THR A 69 5.16 3.63 12.93
N ASN A 70 4.67 2.41 12.99
CA ASN A 70 4.24 1.66 11.83
C ASN A 70 2.77 1.91 11.55
N VAL A 71 2.43 2.07 10.27
CA VAL A 71 1.06 2.21 9.78
C VAL A 71 0.86 1.25 8.61
N LEU A 72 -0.22 0.46 8.65
CA LEU A 72 -0.58 -0.42 7.54
C LEU A 72 -1.26 0.38 6.43
N VAL A 73 -0.81 0.17 5.19
CA VAL A 73 -1.48 0.67 3.99
C VAL A 73 -2.50 -0.37 3.56
N THR A 74 -3.79 -0.03 3.65
CA THR A 74 -4.89 -0.94 3.31
C THR A 74 -5.96 -0.21 2.51
N ARG A 75 -6.88 -0.95 1.91
CA ARG A 75 -8.09 -0.36 1.29
C ARG A 75 -9.02 0.29 2.31
N TYR A 76 -8.94 -0.08 3.58
CA TYR A 76 -9.89 0.34 4.61
C TYR A 76 -9.55 1.70 5.21
N ASN A 77 -8.29 2.14 5.11
CA ASN A 77 -7.86 3.47 5.51
C ASN A 77 -7.47 4.36 4.32
N ASP A 78 -7.82 3.96 3.10
CA ASP A 78 -7.64 4.77 1.90
C ASP A 78 -8.70 5.87 1.84
N LEU A 79 -8.25 7.13 1.84
CA LEU A 79 -9.08 8.33 1.69
C LEU A 79 -9.16 8.82 0.23
N GLY A 80 -8.58 8.07 -0.71
CA GLY A 80 -8.46 8.44 -2.12
C GLY A 80 -7.24 9.31 -2.41
N GLY A 81 -6.81 9.34 -3.68
CA GLY A 81 -5.69 10.17 -4.13
C GLY A 81 -4.34 9.84 -3.47
N ASN A 82 -4.11 8.56 -3.19
CA ASN A 82 -2.98 7.98 -2.49
C ASN A 82 -2.81 8.51 -1.05
N ARG A 83 -3.89 8.89 -0.39
CA ARG A 83 -3.88 9.38 0.98
C ARG A 83 -4.44 8.34 1.93
N PHE A 84 -3.70 8.04 3.00
CA PHE A 84 -4.08 7.02 3.98
C PHE A 84 -4.23 7.62 5.37
N PHE A 85 -5.21 7.13 6.11
CA PHE A 85 -5.48 7.55 7.48
C PHE A 85 -4.79 6.64 8.50
N ASP A 86 -4.13 7.25 9.48
CA ASP A 86 -3.64 6.59 10.68
C ASP A 86 -4.57 6.93 11.86
N PRO A 87 -5.43 5.99 12.30
CA PRO A 87 -6.36 6.23 13.40
C PRO A 87 -5.66 6.33 14.76
N LYS A 88 -4.46 5.76 14.92
CA LYS A 88 -3.72 5.78 16.19
C LYS A 88 -3.18 7.17 16.47
N ASN A 89 -2.51 7.75 15.48
CA ASN A 89 -1.89 9.07 15.61
C ASN A 89 -2.77 10.22 15.08
N LYS A 90 -3.97 9.90 14.57
CA LYS A 90 -4.99 10.87 14.16
C LYS A 90 -4.49 11.80 13.04
N PHE A 91 -3.71 11.29 12.09
CA PHE A 91 -3.29 12.05 10.92
C PHE A 91 -3.48 11.24 9.64
N SER A 92 -3.42 11.91 8.49
CA SER A 92 -3.32 11.25 7.20
C SER A 92 -2.08 11.70 6.45
N PHE A 93 -1.59 10.85 5.56
CA PHE A 93 -0.38 11.07 4.78
C PHE A 93 -0.62 10.65 3.34
N LYS A 94 0.09 11.27 2.40
CA LYS A 94 0.21 10.73 1.05
C LYS A 94 1.31 9.69 1.03
N PHE A 95 1.07 8.58 0.35
CA PHE A 95 2.03 7.52 0.16
C PHE A 95 2.27 7.31 -1.33
N ASP A 96 3.51 7.45 -1.76
CA ASP A 96 3.92 7.10 -3.11
C ASP A 96 4.23 5.59 -3.16
N HIS A 97 3.36 4.84 -3.83
CA HIS A 97 3.48 3.39 -3.94
C HIS A 97 4.69 2.91 -4.73
N LEU A 98 5.30 3.75 -5.56
CA LEU A 98 6.51 3.42 -6.33
C LEU A 98 7.77 3.68 -5.50
N SER A 99 7.88 4.88 -4.91
CA SER A 99 9.08 5.25 -4.14
C SER A 99 9.06 4.74 -2.69
N GLY A 100 7.90 4.34 -2.17
CA GLY A 100 7.73 3.95 -0.77
C GLY A 100 7.80 5.13 0.20
N ILE A 101 7.72 6.37 -0.30
CA ILE A 101 7.88 7.58 0.52
C ILE A 101 6.52 8.12 0.96
N SER A 102 6.42 8.46 2.24
CA SER A 102 5.29 9.17 2.83
C SER A 102 5.56 10.66 2.98
N ASN A 103 4.57 11.49 2.68
CA ASN A 103 4.65 12.95 2.81
C ASN A 103 3.26 13.59 3.01
N LYS A 104 3.20 14.94 2.99
CA LYS A 104 1.95 15.72 3.05
C LYS A 104 1.03 15.31 4.20
N PHE A 105 1.63 15.20 5.39
CA PHE A 105 0.95 14.88 6.64
C PHE A 105 -0.10 15.94 6.98
N GLN A 106 -1.28 15.50 7.41
CA GLN A 106 -2.42 16.34 7.75
C GLN A 106 -3.05 15.80 9.03
N LEU A 107 -3.20 16.65 10.04
CA LEU A 107 -3.89 16.27 11.27
C LEU A 107 -5.39 16.11 11.02
N HIS A 108 -5.99 15.06 11.57
CA HIS A 108 -7.44 14.81 11.53
C HIS A 108 -8.03 14.99 12.92
N ARG A 109 -9.07 15.82 13.00
CA ARG A 109 -9.89 15.88 14.21
C ARG A 109 -10.87 14.71 14.17
N VAL A 110 -10.63 13.72 15.02
CA VAL A 110 -11.58 12.64 15.23
C VAL A 110 -12.34 12.92 16.52
N ALA A 111 -13.67 12.90 16.45
CA ALA A 111 -14.52 13.02 17.63
C ALA A 111 -14.23 11.88 18.60
N TRP A 112 -14.14 12.20 19.89
CA TRP A 112 -14.07 11.18 20.93
C TRP A 112 -15.48 10.70 21.26
N ASP A 113 -16.02 9.85 20.39
CA ASP A 113 -17.32 9.22 20.53
C ASP A 113 -17.20 7.73 20.92
N GLU A 114 -18.34 7.07 21.03
CA GLU A 114 -18.41 5.64 21.36
C GLU A 114 -17.66 4.76 20.34
N THR A 115 -17.70 5.12 19.05
CA THR A 115 -16.99 4.39 17.99
C THR A 115 -15.48 4.45 18.19
N GLU A 116 -14.95 5.64 18.49
CA GLU A 116 -13.52 5.79 18.77
C GLU A 116 -13.09 5.03 20.03
N LEU A 117 -13.92 5.05 21.07
CA LEU A 117 -13.67 4.32 22.32
C LEU A 117 -13.55 2.81 22.04
N TRP A 118 -14.52 2.24 21.31
CA TRP A 118 -14.49 0.83 20.92
C TRP A 118 -13.28 0.50 20.04
N ARG A 119 -12.98 1.33 19.05
CA ARG A 119 -11.83 1.10 18.17
C ARG A 119 -10.52 1.10 18.95
N THR A 120 -10.34 2.04 19.86
CA THR A 120 -9.14 2.13 20.70
C THR A 120 -8.99 0.93 21.63
N ALA A 121 -10.10 0.51 22.26
CA ALA A 121 -10.11 -0.68 23.11
C ALA A 121 -9.77 -1.96 22.31
N LEU A 122 -10.40 -2.14 21.14
CA LEU A 122 -10.15 -3.28 20.27
C LEU A 122 -8.72 -3.29 19.74
N ASN A 123 -8.18 -2.15 19.34
CA ASN A 123 -6.80 -2.04 18.87
C ASN A 123 -5.80 -2.43 19.96
N SER A 124 -6.06 -2.03 21.20
CA SER A 124 -5.19 -2.37 22.34
C SER A 124 -5.20 -3.87 22.63
N ALA A 125 -6.38 -4.49 22.63
CA ALA A 125 -6.51 -5.94 22.82
C ALA A 125 -5.86 -6.73 21.68
N LEU A 126 -6.09 -6.33 20.42
CA LEU A 126 -5.50 -6.96 19.24
C LEU A 126 -3.97 -6.84 19.25
N LYS A 127 -3.43 -5.67 19.62
CA LYS A 127 -1.98 -5.47 19.69
C LYS A 127 -1.32 -6.41 20.70
N ALA A 128 -1.91 -6.57 21.89
CA ALA A 128 -1.41 -7.49 22.90
C ALA A 128 -1.39 -8.94 22.41
N TYR A 129 -2.43 -9.36 21.68
CA TYR A 129 -2.47 -10.67 21.04
C TYR A 129 -1.38 -10.83 19.98
N VAL A 130 -1.26 -9.85 19.07
CA VAL A 130 -0.28 -9.89 17.98
C VAL A 130 1.15 -9.95 18.52
N ASP A 131 1.47 -9.13 19.51
CA ASP A 131 2.79 -9.10 20.14
C ASP A 131 3.16 -10.44 20.80
N SER A 132 2.17 -11.18 21.28
CA SER A 132 2.38 -12.47 21.95
C SER A 132 2.50 -13.64 20.97
N HIS A 133 1.97 -13.52 19.75
CA HIS A 133 1.85 -14.65 18.81
C HIS A 133 2.59 -14.45 17.50
N PHE A 134 2.97 -13.22 17.15
CA PHE A 134 3.61 -12.87 15.89
C PHE A 134 4.83 -11.99 16.16
N PRO A 135 6.05 -12.54 16.27
CA PRO A 135 7.26 -11.79 16.66
C PRO A 135 7.58 -10.55 15.81
N SER A 136 7.18 -10.58 14.53
CA SER A 136 7.33 -9.45 13.59
C SER A 136 5.98 -8.94 13.08
N GLY A 137 4.89 -9.28 13.76
CA GLY A 137 3.53 -8.89 13.37
C GLY A 137 3.24 -7.44 13.74
N ASP A 138 2.37 -6.81 12.95
CA ASP A 138 1.77 -5.53 13.27
C ASP A 138 0.26 -5.60 13.05
N CYS A 139 -0.47 -4.66 13.62
CA CYS A 139 -1.92 -4.59 13.48
C CYS A 139 -2.42 -3.17 13.53
N CYS A 140 -3.53 -2.94 12.83
CA CYS A 140 -4.25 -1.68 12.88
C CYS A 140 -5.74 -1.99 12.86
N VAL A 141 -6.49 -1.40 13.79
CA VAL A 141 -7.95 -1.35 13.71
C VAL A 141 -8.32 -0.02 13.10
N VAL A 142 -9.17 -0.05 12.09
CA VAL A 142 -9.71 1.13 11.40
C VAL A 142 -11.23 0.97 11.35
N TRP A 143 -11.96 2.09 11.37
CA TRP A 143 -13.36 2.11 10.96
C TRP A 143 -13.43 2.71 9.57
N SER A 144 -14.25 2.12 8.70
CA SER A 144 -14.60 2.73 7.42
C SER A 144 -15.98 3.34 7.55
N HIS A 145 -16.11 4.65 7.32
CA HIS A 145 -17.38 5.17 6.82
C HIS A 145 -17.47 4.68 5.38
N GLN A 146 -18.19 3.58 5.12
CA GLN A 146 -18.60 3.31 3.76
C GLN A 146 -19.41 4.52 3.30
N HIS A 147 -18.92 5.21 2.26
CA HIS A 147 -19.74 6.15 1.52
C HIS A 147 -21.03 5.42 1.16
N GLN A 148 -22.16 5.91 1.68
CA GLN A 148 -23.46 5.62 1.08
C GLN A 148 -23.35 6.05 -0.38
N GLY A 149 -23.41 5.07 -1.28
CA GLY A 149 -23.59 5.31 -2.71
C GLY A 149 -24.95 5.94 -2.99
#